data_AF-A4ET12-F1
#
_entry.id   AF-A4ET12-F1
#
_cell.length_a   1.000
_cell.length_b   1.000
_cell.length_c   1.000
_cell.angle_alpha   90.00
_cell.angle_beta   90.00
_cell.angle_gamma   90.00
#
_symmetry.space_group_name_H-M   'P 1'
#
loop_
_entity.id
_entity.type
_entity.pdbx_description
1 polymer ?
#
loop_
_entity_poly.entity_id
_entity_poly.type
_entity_poly.pdbx_seq_one_letter_code
_entity_poly.pdbx_strand_id
1 'polypeptide(L)'
;MGGRPEALIPGEGIPSSEVGLVTASSRYGVEPNVRAVAAAEDAAFLKRKRRGGKIKIAPVDRYEQIYSKQTLDPFAANAAFRRAGVATPSAPPYVSE
;
A
#
# COMPACT_ATOMS: atom_id res chain seq x y z
N MET A 1 -15.78 2.77 -2.21
CA MET A 1 -16.69 1.98 -1.37
C MET A 1 -16.45 2.33 0.08
N GLY A 2 -17.28 3.19 0.69
CA GLY A 2 -17.15 3.62 2.09
C GLY A 2 -17.37 2.50 3.12
N GLY A 3 -16.60 1.41 3.05
CA GLY A 3 -16.68 0.28 3.97
C GLY A 3 -17.88 -0.66 3.75
N ARG A 4 -18.59 -0.55 2.62
CA ARG A 4 -19.77 -1.38 2.30
C ARG A 4 -19.36 -2.59 1.45
N PRO A 5 -19.19 -3.79 2.03
CA PRO A 5 -18.78 -4.97 1.27
C PRO A 5 -19.84 -5.41 0.26
N GLU A 6 -21.11 -5.08 0.49
CA GLU A 6 -22.23 -5.42 -0.41
C GLU A 6 -22.16 -4.66 -1.74
N ALA A 7 -21.40 -3.56 -1.79
CA ALA A 7 -21.17 -2.81 -3.02
C ALA A 7 -20.11 -3.45 -3.94
N LEU A 8 -19.40 -4.49 -3.47
CA LEU A 8 -18.32 -5.17 -4.20
C LEU A 8 -18.80 -6.37 -5.05
N ILE A 9 -20.10 -6.44 -5.39
CA ILE A 9 -20.65 -7.54 -6.19
C ILE A 9 -19.95 -7.57 -7.56
N PRO A 10 -19.21 -8.64 -7.90
CA PRO A 10 -18.52 -8.72 -9.18
C PRO A 10 -19.52 -8.72 -10.34
N GLY A 11 -19.38 -7.76 -11.26
CA GLY A 11 -20.16 -7.68 -12.50
C GLY A 11 -21.29 -6.64 -12.52
N GLU A 12 -21.66 -6.04 -11.39
CA GLU A 12 -22.77 -5.08 -11.31
C GLU A 12 -22.36 -3.62 -11.62
N GLY A 13 -21.10 -3.43 -12.05
CA GLY A 13 -20.56 -2.11 -12.36
C GLY A 13 -20.31 -1.26 -11.12
N ILE A 14 -20.09 0.04 -11.33
CA ILE A 14 -19.80 1.00 -10.25
C ILE A 14 -21.14 1.61 -9.81
N PRO A 15 -21.52 1.53 -8.53
CA PRO A 15 -22.74 2.16 -8.03
C PRO A 15 -22.77 3.67 -8.31
N SER A 16 -23.94 4.23 -8.64
CA SER A 16 -24.09 5.65 -8.96
C SER A 16 -23.57 6.59 -7.85
N SER A 17 -23.67 6.17 -6.59
CA SER A 17 -23.15 6.92 -5.43
C SER A 17 -21.61 7.01 -5.38
N GLU A 18 -20.90 6.14 -6.11
CA GLU A 18 -19.43 6.03 -6.09
C GLU A 18 -18.79 6.64 -7.34
N VAL A 19 -19.59 7.07 -8.33
CA VAL A 19 -19.10 7.67 -9.59
C VAL A 19 -18.26 8.92 -9.33
N GLY A 20 -18.64 9.75 -8.36
CA GLY A 20 -17.87 10.93 -7.97
C GLY A 20 -16.48 10.59 -7.44
N LEU A 21 -16.37 9.54 -6.61
CA LEU A 21 -15.10 9.06 -6.07
C LEU A 21 -14.20 8.50 -7.17
N VAL A 22 -14.77 7.72 -8.09
CA VAL A 22 -14.03 7.14 -9.22
C VAL A 22 -13.52 8.23 -10.14
N THR A 23 -14.38 9.20 -10.51
CA THR A 23 -13.98 10.36 -11.32
C THR A 23 -12.86 11.16 -10.64
N ALA A 24 -13.00 11.44 -9.35
CA ALA A 24 -11.97 12.14 -8.59
C ALA A 24 -10.65 11.36 -8.54
N SER A 25 -10.69 10.03 -8.42
CA SER A 25 -9.49 9.19 -8.34
C SER A 25 -8.81 9.03 -9.70
N SER A 26 -9.59 8.93 -10.78
CA SER A 26 -9.09 8.77 -12.15
C SER A 26 -8.63 10.08 -12.80
N ARG A 27 -8.76 11.23 -12.11
CA ARG A 27 -8.47 12.57 -12.67
C ARG A 27 -7.06 12.76 -13.21
N TYR A 28 -6.10 11.97 -12.74
CA TYR A 28 -4.70 11.99 -13.20
C TYR A 28 -4.34 10.85 -14.16
N GLY A 29 -5.34 10.12 -14.66
CA GLY A 29 -5.15 8.93 -15.48
C GLY A 29 -5.03 7.65 -14.65
N VAL A 30 -5.35 6.52 -15.28
CA VAL A 30 -5.17 5.18 -14.73
C VAL A 30 -4.46 4.34 -15.76
N GLU A 31 -3.29 3.82 -15.39
CA GLU A 31 -2.54 2.91 -16.25
C GLU A 31 -3.28 1.55 -16.32
N PRO A 32 -3.77 1.12 -17.49
CA PRO A 32 -4.57 -0.10 -17.60
C PRO A 32 -3.81 -1.35 -17.16
N ASN A 33 -2.49 -1.34 -17.36
CA ASN A 33 -1.61 -2.48 -17.07
C ASN A 33 -0.81 -2.34 -15.77
N VAL A 34 -1.23 -1.46 -14.85
CA VAL A 34 -0.48 -1.16 -13.61
C VAL A 34 -0.13 -2.42 -12.81
N ARG A 35 -1.02 -3.41 -12.77
CA ARG A 35 -0.80 -4.64 -11.99
C ARG A 35 0.32 -5.50 -12.58
N ALA A 36 0.37 -5.68 -13.90
CA ALA A 36 1.42 -6.50 -14.51
C ALA A 36 2.76 -5.76 -14.50
N VAL A 37 2.75 -4.44 -14.71
CA VAL A 37 3.96 -3.60 -14.62
C VAL A 37 4.55 -3.68 -13.21
N ALA A 38 3.76 -3.41 -12.17
CA ALA A 38 4.22 -3.47 -10.79
C ALA A 38 4.75 -4.87 -10.43
N ALA A 39 4.09 -5.94 -10.88
CA ALA A 39 4.56 -7.31 -10.66
C ALA A 39 5.91 -7.60 -11.35
N ALA A 40 6.10 -7.12 -12.58
CA ALA A 40 7.35 -7.29 -13.31
C ALA A 40 8.50 -6.50 -12.67
N GLU A 41 8.24 -5.26 -12.25
CA GLU A 41 9.21 -4.41 -11.55
C GLU A 41 9.62 -5.00 -10.20
N ASP A 42 8.66 -5.52 -9.43
CA ASP A 42 8.92 -6.18 -8.15
C ASP A 42 9.80 -7.43 -8.33
N ALA A 43 9.47 -8.29 -9.31
CA ALA A 43 10.29 -9.45 -9.61
C ALA A 43 11.74 -9.07 -9.98
N ALA A 44 11.92 -8.01 -10.76
CA ALA A 44 13.24 -7.48 -11.10
C ALA A 44 13.97 -6.91 -9.88
N PHE A 45 13.28 -6.19 -9.00
CA PHE A 45 13.82 -5.68 -7.73
C PHE A 45 14.28 -6.80 -6.80
N LEU A 46 13.43 -7.82 -6.59
CA LEU A 46 13.75 -9.00 -5.79
C LEU A 46 14.95 -9.75 -6.37
N LYS A 47 15.04 -9.91 -7.70
CA LYS A 47 16.19 -10.54 -8.36
C LYS A 47 17.50 -9.79 -8.07
N ARG A 48 17.49 -8.45 -8.09
CA ARG A 48 18.67 -7.62 -7.75
C ARG A 48 19.05 -7.76 -6.28
N LYS A 49 18.09 -7.68 -5.36
CA LYS A 49 18.32 -7.77 -3.91
C LYS A 49 18.82 -9.16 -3.47
N ARG A 50 18.33 -10.23 -4.09
CA ARG A 50 18.72 -11.61 -3.77
C ARG A 50 20.12 -11.99 -4.26
N ARG A 51 20.67 -11.29 -5.28
CA ARG A 51 22.01 -11.58 -5.82
C ARG A 51 23.15 -11.44 -4.80
N GLY A 52 23.04 -10.52 -3.84
CA GLY A 52 24.05 -10.30 -2.79
C GLY A 52 23.84 -11.10 -1.49
N GLY A 53 22.69 -11.75 -1.31
CA GLY A 53 22.26 -12.36 -0.04
C GLY A 53 22.53 -13.86 0.09
N LYS A 54 23.48 -14.44 -0.66
CA LYS A 54 23.73 -15.89 -0.63
C LYS A 54 24.45 -16.36 0.63
N ILE A 55 25.20 -15.50 1.30
CA ILE A 55 25.91 -15.83 2.54
C ILE A 55 25.02 -15.43 3.71
N LYS A 56 24.56 -16.42 4.49
CA LYS A 56 23.78 -16.22 5.72
C LYS A 56 24.70 -16.49 6.91
N ILE A 57 25.03 -15.46 7.67
CA ILE A 57 25.82 -15.58 8.91
C ILE A 57 24.89 -15.65 10.14
N ALA A 58 23.61 -15.26 9.99
CA ALA A 58 22.59 -15.29 11.04
C ALA A 58 21.19 -15.59 10.43
N PRO A 59 20.20 -16.03 11.23
CA PRO A 59 18.80 -16.00 10.83
C PRO A 59 18.37 -14.54 10.71
N VAL A 60 18.06 -14.11 9.49
CA VAL A 60 17.70 -12.72 9.20
C VAL A 60 16.36 -12.71 8.48
N ASP A 61 15.42 -11.89 8.95
CA ASP A 61 14.18 -11.63 8.23
C ASP A 61 14.50 -10.89 6.92
N ARG A 62 14.56 -11.66 5.85
CA ARG A 62 14.91 -11.16 4.52
C ARG A 62 13.79 -10.32 3.92
N TYR A 63 12.56 -10.51 4.35
CA TYR A 63 11.44 -9.70 3.88
C TYR A 63 11.60 -8.27 4.38
N GLU A 64 11.76 -8.09 5.69
CA GLU A 64 12.00 -6.79 6.30
C GLU A 64 13.22 -6.08 5.70
N GLN A 65 14.34 -6.78 5.52
CA GLN A 65 15.53 -6.19 4.91
C GLN A 65 15.35 -5.72 3.48
N ILE A 66 14.66 -6.51 2.65
CA ILE A 66 14.41 -6.18 1.25
C ILE A 66 13.58 -4.90 1.16
N TYR A 67 12.56 -4.77 2.01
CA TYR A 67 11.60 -3.68 2.04
C TYR A 67 11.91 -2.58 3.06
N SER A 68 13.06 -2.63 3.73
CA SER A 68 13.47 -1.65 4.76
C SER A 68 13.43 -0.19 4.29
N LYS A 69 13.67 0.06 3.00
CA LYS A 69 13.57 1.41 2.38
C LYS A 69 12.16 1.79 1.93
N GLN A 70 11.25 0.82 1.94
CA GLN A 70 9.84 0.96 1.55
C GLN A 70 8.91 0.85 2.76
N THR A 71 9.48 0.79 3.98
CA THR A 71 8.71 0.91 5.21
C THR A 71 8.49 2.37 5.56
N LEU A 72 7.39 2.65 6.27
CA LEU A 72 7.03 3.96 6.77
C LEU A 72 6.89 3.87 8.28
N ASP A 73 7.31 4.90 9.02
CA ASP A 73 6.99 5.02 10.43
C ASP A 73 5.47 5.24 10.59
N PRO A 74 4.73 4.27 11.14
CA PRO A 74 3.28 4.35 11.23
C PRO A 74 2.81 5.49 12.14
N PHE A 75 3.57 5.82 13.20
CA PHE A 75 3.21 6.89 14.14
C PHE A 75 3.50 8.26 13.55
N ALA A 76 4.64 8.42 12.85
CA ALA A 76 4.93 9.66 12.13
C ALA A 76 3.91 9.94 11.02
N ALA A 77 3.52 8.91 10.27
CA ALA A 77 2.50 9.01 9.23
C ALA A 77 1.14 9.43 9.81
N ASN A 78 0.73 8.80 10.90
CA ASN A 78 -0.50 9.13 11.61
C ASN A 78 -0.49 10.57 12.12
N ALA A 79 0.59 11.01 12.75
CA ALA A 79 0.76 12.39 13.20
C ALA A 79 0.69 13.39 12.02
N ALA A 80 1.22 13.04 10.85
CA ALA A 80 1.12 13.85 9.64
C ALA A 80 -0.34 13.96 9.14
N PHE A 81 -1.07 12.84 9.09
CA PHE A 81 -2.49 12.85 8.69
C PHE A 81 -3.38 13.66 9.65
N ARG A 82 -3.15 13.54 10.97
CA ARG A 82 -3.83 14.36 11.98
C ARG A 82 -3.56 15.85 11.78
N ARG A 83 -2.30 16.23 11.55
CA ARG A 83 -1.91 17.62 11.26
C ARG A 83 -2.56 18.16 9.98
N ALA A 84 -2.76 17.31 8.99
CA ALA A 84 -3.44 17.66 7.74
C ALA A 84 -4.99 17.71 7.88
N GLY A 85 -5.55 17.45 9.06
CA GLY A 85 -6.99 17.44 9.28
C GLY A 85 -7.72 16.27 8.61
N VAL A 86 -6.99 15.23 8.19
CA VAL A 86 -7.58 14.05 7.54
C VAL A 86 -8.16 13.14 8.62
N ALA A 87 -9.40 12.67 8.40
CA ALA A 87 -10.02 11.67 9.26
C ALA A 87 -9.12 10.43 9.34
N THR A 88 -8.50 10.22 10.50
CA THR A 88 -7.61 9.07 10.73
C THR A 88 -8.39 8.04 11.55
N PRO A 89 -8.53 6.78 11.09
CA PRO A 89 -9.16 5.72 11.87
C PRO A 89 -8.48 5.53 13.23
N SER A 90 -9.15 4.86 14.19
CA SER A 90 -8.59 4.60 15.52
C SER A 90 -7.30 3.79 15.40
N ALA A 91 -6.15 4.46 15.46
CA ALA A 91 -4.87 3.80 15.52
C ALA A 91 -4.60 3.36 16.98
N PRO A 92 -3.98 2.19 17.19
CA PRO A 92 -3.56 1.78 18.51
C PRO A 92 -2.63 2.85 19.14
N PRO A 93 -2.69 3.05 20.46
CA PRO A 93 -1.84 4.01 21.14
C PRO A 93 -0.37 3.63 20.99
N TYR A 94 0.50 4.63 20.91
CA TYR A 94 1.94 4.40 21.04
C TYR A 94 2.22 3.92 22.47
N VAL A 95 2.75 2.70 22.60
CA VAL A 95 3.22 2.18 23.88
C VAL A 95 4.74 2.28 23.85
N SER A 96 5.34 3.07 24.74
CA SER A 96 6.78 3.00 24.97
C SER A 96 7.07 1.69 25.70
N GLU A 97 7.86 0.80 25.11
CA GLU A 97 8.50 -0.30 25.84
C GLU A 97 9.54 0.21 26.84
#